data_AF-A0A349BWW4-F1
#
_entry.id   AF-A0A349BWW4-F1
#
_cell.length_a   1.000
_cell.length_b   1.000
_cell.length_c   1.000
_cell.angle_alpha   90.00
_cell.angle_beta   90.00
_cell.angle_gamma   90.00
#
_symmetry.space_group_name_H-M   'P 1'
#
loop_
_entity.id
_entity.type
_entity.pdbx_description
1 polymer ?
#
loop_
_entity_poly.entity_id
_entity_poly.type
_entity_poly.pdbx_seq_one_letter_code
_entity_poly.pdbx_strand_id
1 'polypeptide(L)'
;MSSSDKQKSTIKGSEKFSLPGTEKTYIAIDLKSFYASVECMERGLDPLTTHLVVADASRTEKTICLAVSPSLKAYGLPGRCRLFEVNAKVKKINTQRRHLAGGAFDGSSSDEGQLKANPKKELTYVCAVPQMALYMEYSTRIYQVYLQYIAPEDIHVYSIDEVFMDVSDYLDTYAVSPHELARRIIGDVLAQTGITATAGIGTNMYLAKVAMDIVAKHIPADRDGVRIAQLDEMSYRRLLWTHRPLTDFWRVGRGYQKKLEQNGLYTMGDIARCSIGKPGDYHNEDLLYKLFGINAELLIDHAWGWEPCTMREIKSFVPESSSIGAGQVLMGPYTFEKTRIVVKEMAEALALDLVRKNRLTDQIVLHVGYDKSNLPENGGSYQGAVEDGRWGVRVPRPAHGTANLKRPTASTEKIREAAVSLFERIVDPGLLTRRIYLTAAHILENNIKSGDTVYEQMDLFSDFGIGQKETTPAEKKAEEERLAREKKMQQAMLEIQKKFGKNAILKASDLQEGATAIARNSQIGGHKA
;
A
#
# COMPACT_ATOMS: atom_id res chain seq x y z
N MET A 1 -49.64 0.36 -18.63
CA MET A 1 -49.63 1.73 -18.10
C MET A 1 -48.77 1.75 -16.85
N SER A 2 -47.98 2.83 -16.67
CA SER A 2 -46.93 3.03 -15.65
C SER A 2 -45.56 2.43 -15.98
N SER A 3 -44.89 3.02 -16.98
CA SER A 3 -43.43 3.07 -17.07
C SER A 3 -42.88 3.88 -15.89
N SER A 4 -41.94 3.33 -15.14
CA SER A 4 -41.13 4.08 -14.18
C SER A 4 -39.78 4.40 -14.83
N ASP A 5 -39.61 5.69 -15.12
CA ASP A 5 -38.39 6.31 -15.62
C ASP A 5 -37.21 6.03 -14.69
N LYS A 6 -36.25 5.22 -15.15
CA LYS A 6 -34.88 5.29 -14.65
C LYS A 6 -34.22 6.49 -15.33
N GLN A 7 -34.13 7.61 -14.62
CA GLN A 7 -33.25 8.73 -14.94
C GLN A 7 -31.80 8.22 -15.06
N LYS A 8 -31.41 7.87 -16.30
CA LYS A 8 -30.01 7.86 -16.69
C LYS A 8 -29.58 9.32 -16.71
N SER A 9 -28.72 9.69 -15.75
CA SER A 9 -27.90 10.90 -15.81
C SER A 9 -27.07 10.84 -17.10
N THR A 10 -27.68 11.33 -18.18
CA THR A 10 -27.05 11.42 -19.48
C THR A 10 -26.41 12.79 -19.48
N ILE A 11 -25.12 12.86 -19.11
CA ILE A 11 -24.29 14.03 -19.39
C ILE A 11 -24.07 14.02 -20.90
N LYS A 12 -25.08 14.46 -21.64
CA LYS A 12 -25.00 14.84 -23.05
C LYS A 12 -24.63 16.31 -23.05
N GLY A 13 -23.34 16.57 -23.22
CA GLY A 13 -22.80 17.92 -23.21
C GLY A 13 -21.29 17.84 -23.33
N SER A 14 -20.81 17.64 -24.55
CA SER A 14 -19.45 17.92 -24.96
C SER A 14 -19.18 19.43 -24.81
N GLU A 15 -18.99 19.89 -23.59
CA GLU A 15 -18.30 21.14 -23.31
C GLU A 15 -16.88 20.77 -22.87
N LYS A 16 -15.93 21.06 -23.76
CA LYS A 16 -14.51 21.09 -23.48
C LYS A 16 -14.27 21.99 -22.26
N PHE A 17 -14.19 21.41 -21.06
CA PHE A 17 -13.56 22.06 -19.92
C PHE A 17 -12.05 21.81 -19.95
N SER A 18 -11.43 22.30 -21.01
CA SER A 18 -10.05 22.74 -20.96
C SER A 18 -10.06 24.14 -21.55
N LEU A 19 -9.91 25.13 -20.67
CA LEU A 19 -9.65 26.50 -21.08
C LEU A 19 -8.45 26.46 -22.04
N PRO A 20 -8.55 27.02 -23.26
CA PRO A 20 -7.40 27.16 -24.12
C PRO A 20 -6.44 28.16 -23.48
N GLY A 21 -5.28 27.72 -22.98
CA GLY A 21 -4.23 28.64 -22.53
C GLY A 21 -3.32 28.26 -21.37
N THR A 22 -3.48 27.12 -20.69
CA THR A 22 -2.49 26.64 -19.69
C THR A 22 -2.20 25.16 -19.92
N GLU A 23 -1.11 24.84 -20.62
CA GLU A 23 -0.62 23.46 -20.69
C GLU A 23 -0.25 23.02 -19.27
N LYS A 24 -1.05 22.10 -18.71
CA LYS A 24 -0.72 21.52 -17.41
C LYS A 24 0.56 20.71 -17.52
N THR A 25 1.41 20.83 -16.51
CA THR A 25 2.67 20.08 -16.42
C THR A 25 2.80 19.49 -15.02
N TYR A 26 2.94 18.18 -14.97
CA TYR A 26 3.13 17.43 -13.74
C TYR A 26 4.51 16.78 -13.70
N ILE A 27 5.12 16.74 -12.52
CA ILE A 27 6.35 15.99 -12.25
C ILE A 27 6.03 14.89 -11.25
N ALA A 28 6.36 13.64 -11.61
CA ALA A 28 6.40 12.51 -10.68
C ALA A 28 7.87 12.22 -10.32
N ILE A 29 8.18 12.04 -9.03
CA ILE A 29 9.53 11.68 -8.56
C ILE A 29 9.45 10.41 -7.70
N ASP A 30 10.32 9.44 -7.99
CA ASP A 30 10.50 8.17 -7.26
C ASP A 30 11.96 8.03 -6.81
N LEU A 31 12.18 7.88 -5.51
CA LEU A 31 13.49 7.77 -4.90
C LEU A 31 14.14 6.40 -5.18
N LYS A 32 15.38 6.42 -5.67
CA LYS A 32 16.04 5.21 -6.16
C LYS A 32 16.28 4.20 -5.03
N SER A 33 15.56 3.08 -5.06
CA SER A 33 15.72 1.98 -4.08
C SER A 33 15.67 2.48 -2.63
N PHE A 34 14.73 3.38 -2.33
CA PHE A 34 14.70 4.24 -1.14
C PHE A 34 15.25 3.60 0.16
N TYR A 35 14.66 2.51 0.65
CA TYR A 35 15.12 1.91 1.93
C TYR A 35 16.57 1.41 1.86
N ALA A 36 17.00 0.83 0.74
CA ALA A 36 18.39 0.39 0.61
C ALA A 36 19.35 1.58 0.54
N SER A 37 18.94 2.67 -0.10
CA SER A 37 19.73 3.89 -0.17
C SER A 37 19.87 4.58 1.19
N VAL A 38 18.79 4.66 1.97
CA VAL A 38 18.85 5.14 3.36
C VAL A 38 19.81 4.30 4.20
N GLU A 39 19.72 2.97 4.11
CA GLU A 39 20.62 2.09 4.87
C GLU A 39 22.10 2.20 4.42
N CYS A 40 22.36 2.49 3.14
CA CYS A 40 23.72 2.81 2.67
C CYS A 40 24.22 4.13 3.27
N MET A 41 23.41 5.19 3.23
CA MET A 41 23.77 6.50 3.75
C MET A 41 24.08 6.48 5.24
N GLU A 42 23.25 5.82 6.05
CA GLU A 42 23.49 5.64 7.49
C GLU A 42 24.75 4.82 7.82
N ARG A 43 25.31 4.10 6.83
CA ARG A 43 26.54 3.32 6.98
C ARG A 43 27.75 3.98 6.33
N GLY A 44 27.62 5.19 5.79
CA GLY A 44 28.68 5.85 5.04
C GLY A 44 29.08 5.10 3.76
N LEU A 45 28.13 4.39 3.15
CA LEU A 45 28.31 3.61 1.92
C LEU A 45 27.62 4.32 0.75
N ASP A 46 28.15 4.15 -0.47
CA ASP A 46 27.54 4.70 -1.69
C ASP A 46 26.29 3.87 -2.08
N PRO A 47 25.08 4.47 -2.14
CA PRO A 47 23.85 3.79 -2.54
C PRO A 47 23.87 3.16 -3.93
N LEU A 48 24.64 3.70 -4.88
CA LEU A 48 24.65 3.27 -6.28
C LEU A 48 25.57 2.08 -6.53
N THR A 49 26.68 1.96 -5.79
CA THR A 49 27.69 0.91 -5.99
C THR A 49 27.62 -0.22 -4.96
N THR A 50 27.10 0.05 -3.77
CA THR A 50 27.07 -0.94 -2.68
C THR A 50 25.98 -1.98 -2.89
N HIS A 51 26.34 -3.25 -2.78
CA HIS A 51 25.44 -4.40 -2.71
C HIS A 51 24.81 -4.49 -1.33
N LEU A 52 23.59 -3.97 -1.20
CA LEU A 52 22.80 -4.02 0.02
C LEU A 52 21.39 -4.56 -0.26
N VAL A 53 20.87 -5.34 0.68
CA VAL A 53 19.46 -5.74 0.75
C VAL A 53 18.87 -5.36 2.11
N VAL A 54 17.60 -4.95 2.13
CA VAL A 54 16.88 -4.62 3.35
C VAL A 54 15.98 -5.79 3.71
N ALA A 55 16.40 -6.62 4.66
CA ALA A 55 15.69 -7.82 5.10
C ALA A 55 16.06 -8.19 6.53
N ASP A 56 15.14 -8.88 7.21
CA ASP A 56 15.40 -9.44 8.54
C ASP A 56 15.94 -10.87 8.40
N ALA A 57 17.26 -11.01 8.33
CA ALA A 57 17.93 -12.29 8.15
C ALA A 57 17.80 -13.23 9.37
N SER A 58 17.45 -12.72 10.56
CA SER A 58 17.32 -13.56 11.76
C SER A 58 16.04 -14.41 11.76
N ARG A 59 15.12 -14.18 10.81
CA ARG A 59 13.88 -14.96 10.68
C ARG A 59 14.13 -16.24 9.88
N THR A 60 13.99 -16.15 8.56
CA THR A 60 14.17 -17.26 7.62
C THR A 60 14.68 -16.72 6.30
N GLU A 61 15.32 -17.54 5.47
CA GLU A 61 15.67 -17.12 4.10
C GLU A 61 14.44 -16.89 3.21
N LYS A 62 13.25 -17.33 3.66
CA LYS A 62 11.96 -17.00 3.03
C LYS A 62 11.47 -15.60 3.37
N THR A 63 12.26 -14.79 4.08
CA THR A 63 11.91 -13.39 4.39
C THR A 63 11.90 -12.54 3.11
N ILE A 64 10.96 -11.60 3.05
CA ILE A 64 10.87 -10.62 1.95
C ILE A 64 11.99 -9.61 2.13
N CYS A 65 12.73 -9.34 1.06
CA CYS A 65 13.57 -8.16 0.96
C CYS A 65 12.66 -6.97 0.64
N LEU A 66 12.61 -5.98 1.53
CA LEU A 66 11.82 -4.77 1.33
C LEU A 66 12.40 -3.88 0.24
N ALA A 67 13.72 -3.85 0.14
CA ALA A 67 14.45 -3.17 -0.91
C ALA A 67 15.73 -3.94 -1.26
N VAL A 68 16.16 -3.74 -2.50
CA VAL A 68 17.43 -4.22 -3.04
C VAL A 68 18.13 -3.01 -3.67
N SER A 69 19.40 -2.83 -3.33
CA SER A 69 20.25 -1.77 -3.89
C SER A 69 20.27 -1.78 -5.42
N PRO A 70 20.46 -0.61 -6.07
CA PRO A 70 20.60 -0.50 -7.53
C PRO A 70 21.67 -1.43 -8.11
N SER A 71 22.83 -1.54 -7.46
CA SER A 71 23.95 -2.40 -7.87
C SER A 71 23.55 -3.87 -7.95
N LEU A 72 22.81 -4.41 -6.96
CA LEU A 72 22.31 -5.79 -6.99
C LEU A 72 21.18 -5.99 -8.00
N LYS A 73 20.32 -4.97 -8.21
CA LYS A 73 19.30 -4.99 -9.26
C LYS A 73 19.93 -5.08 -10.65
N ALA A 74 21.11 -4.50 -10.88
CA ALA A 74 21.83 -4.59 -12.15
C ALA A 74 22.22 -6.03 -12.51
N TYR A 75 22.33 -6.94 -11.53
CA TYR A 75 22.50 -8.37 -11.79
C TYR A 75 21.19 -9.08 -12.16
N GLY A 76 20.05 -8.39 -12.24
CA GLY A 76 18.74 -8.94 -12.58
C GLY A 76 17.95 -9.48 -11.38
N LEU A 77 18.24 -9.01 -10.16
CA LEU A 77 17.38 -9.27 -9.01
C LEU A 77 16.16 -8.33 -9.04
N PRO A 78 14.93 -8.85 -8.79
CA PRO A 78 13.76 -7.98 -8.71
C PRO A 78 13.80 -7.16 -7.42
N GLY A 79 13.17 -5.98 -7.44
CA GLY A 79 13.17 -5.07 -6.28
C GLY A 79 12.47 -5.58 -5.03
N ARG A 80 11.62 -6.61 -5.17
CA ARG A 80 10.96 -7.32 -4.06
C ARG A 80 11.13 -8.82 -4.25
N CYS A 81 12.29 -9.33 -3.87
CA CYS A 81 12.62 -10.76 -3.85
C CYS A 81 12.57 -11.33 -2.42
N ARG A 82 12.83 -12.63 -2.30
CA ARG A 82 13.10 -13.33 -1.05
C ARG A 82 14.60 -13.47 -0.83
N LEU A 83 15.03 -13.53 0.43
CA LEU A 83 16.45 -13.61 0.76
C LEU A 83 17.15 -14.83 0.13
N PHE A 84 16.47 -15.98 0.03
CA PHE A 84 17.02 -17.16 -0.65
C PHE A 84 17.27 -16.92 -2.15
N GLU A 85 16.48 -16.07 -2.81
CA GLU A 85 16.67 -15.73 -4.23
C GLU A 85 17.94 -14.88 -4.40
N VAL A 86 18.20 -13.97 -3.44
CA VAL A 86 19.45 -13.20 -3.38
C VAL A 86 20.63 -14.15 -3.19
N ASN A 87 20.57 -15.05 -2.19
CA ASN A 87 21.63 -16.03 -1.92
C ASN A 87 21.93 -16.90 -3.14
N ALA A 88 20.89 -17.42 -3.81
CA ALA A 88 21.05 -18.22 -5.02
C ALA A 88 21.70 -17.42 -6.16
N LYS A 89 21.31 -16.16 -6.33
CA LYS A 89 21.87 -15.30 -7.38
C LYS A 89 23.34 -14.96 -7.11
N VAL A 90 23.67 -14.56 -5.89
CA VAL A 90 25.04 -14.25 -5.45
C VAL A 90 25.93 -15.48 -5.62
N LYS A 91 25.46 -16.66 -5.21
CA LYS A 91 26.18 -17.92 -5.41
C LYS A 91 26.48 -18.18 -6.89
N LYS A 92 25.50 -17.97 -7.78
CA LYS A 92 25.69 -18.12 -9.23
C LYS A 92 26.74 -17.15 -9.78
N ILE A 93 26.72 -15.89 -9.33
CA ILE A 93 27.72 -14.88 -9.74
C ILE A 93 29.11 -15.29 -9.24
N ASN A 94 29.23 -15.70 -7.98
CA ASN A 94 30.52 -16.13 -7.42
C ASN A 94 31.05 -17.40 -8.09
N THR A 95 30.20 -18.33 -8.53
CA THR A 95 30.66 -19.45 -9.37
C THR A 95 31.34 -18.95 -10.64
N GLN A 96 30.72 -18.00 -11.36
CA GLN A 96 31.30 -17.42 -12.57
C GLN A 96 32.60 -16.66 -12.28
N ARG A 97 32.62 -15.82 -11.25
CA ARG A 97 33.81 -15.07 -10.83
C ARG A 97 34.97 -16.00 -10.43
N ARG A 98 34.67 -17.11 -9.74
CA ARG A 98 35.68 -18.09 -9.34
C ARG A 98 36.37 -18.75 -10.53
N HIS A 99 35.62 -19.05 -11.60
CA HIS A 99 36.20 -19.55 -12.84
C HIS A 99 37.14 -18.54 -13.47
N LEU A 100 36.78 -17.25 -13.50
CA LEU A 100 37.63 -16.17 -14.01
C LEU A 100 38.87 -15.92 -13.14
N ALA A 101 38.77 -16.17 -11.83
CA ALA A 101 39.84 -15.97 -10.86
C ALA A 101 40.87 -17.12 -10.79
N GLY A 102 40.70 -18.20 -11.55
CA GLY A 102 41.57 -19.37 -11.49
C GLY A 102 41.32 -20.28 -10.27
N GLY A 103 40.12 -20.23 -9.70
CA GLY A 103 39.67 -21.19 -8.68
C GLY A 103 39.61 -20.69 -7.23
N ALA A 104 40.32 -19.60 -6.90
CA ALA A 104 40.35 -19.04 -5.55
C ALA A 104 40.10 -17.52 -5.54
N PHE A 105 39.48 -17.02 -4.47
CA PHE A 105 39.30 -15.59 -4.24
C PHE A 105 40.37 -15.06 -3.30
N ASP A 106 40.82 -13.82 -3.51
CA ASP A 106 41.85 -13.14 -2.69
C ASP A 106 41.25 -12.16 -1.65
N GLY A 107 39.92 -12.13 -1.56
CA GLY A 107 39.15 -11.33 -0.61
C GLY A 107 37.68 -11.27 -1.01
N SER A 108 36.92 -10.42 -0.32
CA SER A 108 35.52 -10.13 -0.63
C SER A 108 35.27 -8.63 -0.74
N SER A 109 34.19 -8.26 -1.41
CA SER A 109 33.69 -6.90 -1.43
C SER A 109 32.18 -6.89 -1.61
N SER A 110 31.51 -5.92 -0.99
CA SER A 110 30.13 -5.55 -1.30
C SER A 110 30.04 -4.36 -2.24
N ASP A 111 31.16 -3.72 -2.60
CA ASP A 111 31.19 -2.60 -3.54
C ASP A 111 31.45 -3.07 -4.98
N GLU A 112 30.57 -2.67 -5.91
CA GLU A 112 30.65 -3.01 -7.33
C GLU A 112 31.92 -2.46 -8.01
N GLY A 113 32.39 -1.27 -7.64
CA GLY A 113 33.61 -0.67 -8.19
C GLY A 113 34.83 -1.52 -7.89
N GLN A 114 34.98 -1.96 -6.64
CA GLN A 114 36.04 -2.88 -6.23
C GLN A 114 35.94 -4.25 -6.90
N LEU A 115 34.73 -4.77 -7.10
CA LEU A 115 34.50 -6.07 -7.76
C LEU A 115 34.82 -6.04 -9.25
N LYS A 116 34.62 -4.89 -9.92
CA LYS A 116 35.06 -4.66 -11.30
C LYS A 116 36.57 -4.49 -11.39
N ALA A 117 37.17 -3.77 -10.44
CA ALA A 117 38.62 -3.54 -10.41
C ALA A 117 39.43 -4.82 -10.12
N ASN A 118 38.90 -5.72 -9.26
CA ASN A 118 39.53 -7.01 -8.99
C ASN A 118 38.55 -8.18 -9.21
N PRO A 119 38.67 -8.90 -10.34
CA PRO A 119 37.88 -10.10 -10.62
C PRO A 119 38.08 -11.26 -9.62
N LYS A 120 39.18 -11.26 -8.85
CA LYS A 120 39.48 -12.27 -7.82
C LYS A 120 38.79 -12.00 -6.48
N LYS A 121 38.05 -10.91 -6.33
CA LYS A 121 37.21 -10.70 -5.14
C LYS A 121 35.88 -11.44 -5.24
N GLU A 122 35.48 -12.07 -4.14
CA GLU A 122 34.16 -12.62 -3.93
C GLU A 122 33.12 -11.51 -3.78
N LEU A 123 31.98 -11.63 -4.48
CA LEU A 123 30.83 -10.75 -4.27
C LEU A 123 30.16 -11.13 -2.95
N THR A 124 30.06 -10.16 -2.06
CA THR A 124 29.26 -10.24 -0.84
C THR A 124 28.22 -9.12 -0.84
N TYR A 125 27.29 -9.13 0.11
CA TYR A 125 26.29 -8.07 0.24
C TYR A 125 26.00 -7.79 1.71
N VAL A 126 25.58 -6.56 2.00
CA VAL A 126 25.12 -6.12 3.32
C VAL A 126 23.65 -6.46 3.46
N CYS A 127 23.27 -7.13 4.55
CA CYS A 127 21.88 -7.37 4.90
C CYS A 127 21.47 -6.44 6.05
N ALA A 128 20.69 -5.40 5.75
CA ALA A 128 20.24 -4.43 6.72
C ALA A 128 18.84 -4.79 7.25
N VAL A 129 18.68 -4.79 8.57
CA VAL A 129 17.35 -4.97 9.19
C VAL A 129 16.51 -3.72 8.91
N PRO A 130 15.24 -3.86 8.48
CA PRO A 130 14.38 -2.71 8.22
C PRO A 130 14.23 -1.77 9.44
N GLN A 131 14.31 -0.46 9.21
CA GLN A 131 14.15 0.61 10.21
C GLN A 131 13.10 1.62 9.75
N MET A 132 11.82 1.34 10.00
CA MET A 132 10.73 2.11 9.38
C MET A 132 10.65 3.57 9.87
N ALA A 133 10.93 3.84 11.15
CA ALA A 133 10.93 5.20 11.67
C ALA A 133 12.01 6.06 10.99
N LEU A 134 13.22 5.49 10.84
CA LEU A 134 14.31 6.13 10.11
C LEU A 134 13.91 6.45 8.65
N TYR A 135 13.23 5.53 7.96
CA TYR A 135 12.77 5.77 6.59
C TYR A 135 11.72 6.88 6.53
N MET A 136 10.85 7.00 7.53
CA MET A 136 9.90 8.11 7.64
C MET A 136 10.61 9.45 7.92
N GLU A 137 11.68 9.45 8.71
CA GLU A 137 12.50 10.66 8.93
C GLU A 137 13.14 11.14 7.63
N TYR A 138 13.77 10.25 6.86
CA TYR A 138 14.32 10.58 5.55
C TYR A 138 13.25 11.08 4.58
N SER A 139 12.10 10.40 4.50
CA SER A 139 10.98 10.84 3.68
C SER A 139 10.49 12.24 4.06
N THR A 140 10.45 12.55 5.36
CA THR A 140 10.09 13.88 5.87
C THR A 140 11.13 14.95 5.47
N ARG A 141 12.43 14.65 5.60
CA ARG A 141 13.51 15.56 5.16
C ARG A 141 13.42 15.85 3.67
N ILE A 142 13.17 14.83 2.86
CA ILE A 142 13.02 14.96 1.41
C ILE A 142 11.76 15.77 1.06
N TYR A 143 10.65 15.53 1.75
CA TYR A 143 9.44 16.33 1.58
C TYR A 143 9.67 17.81 1.92
N GLN A 144 10.49 18.11 2.93
CA GLN A 144 10.89 19.49 3.24
C GLN A 144 11.64 20.15 2.09
N VAL A 145 12.45 19.40 1.31
CA VAL A 145 13.06 19.92 0.08
C VAL A 145 11.99 20.28 -0.94
N TYR A 146 11.01 19.41 -1.16
CA TYR A 146 9.92 19.69 -2.12
C TYR A 146 9.15 20.97 -1.76
N LEU A 147 8.90 21.22 -0.46
CA LEU A 147 8.24 22.43 0.02
C LEU A 147 9.03 23.73 -0.19
N GLN A 148 10.33 23.66 -0.51
CA GLN A 148 11.11 24.84 -0.90
C GLN A 148 10.77 25.31 -2.32
N TYR A 149 10.15 24.43 -3.13
CA TYR A 149 9.86 24.67 -4.54
C TYR A 149 8.36 24.80 -4.82
N ILE A 150 7.55 23.91 -4.24
CA ILE A 150 6.15 23.73 -4.59
C ILE A 150 5.29 23.84 -3.32
N ALA A 151 4.14 24.54 -3.41
CA ALA A 151 3.22 24.66 -2.29
C ALA A 151 2.55 23.29 -1.98
N PRO A 152 2.24 22.99 -0.70
CA PRO A 152 1.71 21.68 -0.30
C PRO A 152 0.37 21.30 -0.96
N GLU A 153 -0.43 22.28 -1.39
CA GLU A 153 -1.65 22.13 -2.19
C GLU A 153 -1.38 21.53 -3.57
N ASP A 154 -0.19 21.76 -4.14
CA ASP A 154 0.22 21.28 -5.45
C ASP A 154 1.07 20.00 -5.39
N ILE A 155 1.28 19.43 -4.20
CA ILE A 155 2.05 18.20 -3.98
C ILE A 155 1.15 17.06 -3.49
N HIS A 156 1.13 15.91 -4.17
CA HIS A 156 0.50 14.68 -3.69
C HIS A 156 1.54 13.62 -3.35
N VAL A 157 1.64 13.28 -2.06
CA VAL A 157 2.46 12.15 -1.58
C VAL A 157 1.76 10.85 -1.95
N TYR A 158 2.29 10.14 -2.94
CA TYR A 158 1.74 8.89 -3.44
C TYR A 158 2.21 7.68 -2.60
N SER A 159 3.47 7.70 -2.17
CA SER A 159 4.05 6.75 -1.22
C SER A 159 5.14 7.42 -0.37
N ILE A 160 5.82 6.65 0.49
CA ILE A 160 6.94 7.15 1.30
C ILE A 160 8.11 7.66 0.45
N ASP A 161 8.24 7.17 -0.77
CA ASP A 161 9.32 7.41 -1.71
C ASP A 161 8.86 8.00 -3.05
N GLU A 162 7.57 8.28 -3.21
CA GLU A 162 6.99 8.74 -4.47
C GLU A 162 6.04 9.93 -4.28
N VAL A 163 6.18 10.93 -5.15
CA VAL A 163 5.38 12.16 -5.11
C VAL A 163 4.95 12.60 -6.51
N PHE A 164 3.78 13.20 -6.62
CA PHE A 164 3.33 13.99 -7.78
C PHE A 164 3.31 15.46 -7.42
N MET A 165 3.70 16.32 -8.35
CA MET A 165 3.67 17.77 -8.21
C MET A 165 3.02 18.39 -9.45
N ASP A 166 2.01 19.24 -9.28
CA ASP A 166 1.56 20.16 -10.34
C ASP A 166 2.54 21.34 -10.34
N VAL A 167 3.35 21.44 -11.39
CA VAL A 167 4.38 22.50 -11.48
C VAL A 167 4.01 23.59 -12.47
N SER A 168 2.81 23.52 -13.06
CA SER A 168 2.39 24.37 -14.19
C SER A 168 2.67 25.86 -13.95
N ASP A 169 2.24 26.38 -12.79
CA ASP A 169 2.33 27.82 -12.46
C ASP A 169 3.72 28.22 -11.91
N TYR A 170 4.58 27.24 -11.63
CA TYR A 170 5.91 27.45 -11.04
C TYR A 170 7.00 27.61 -12.11
N LEU A 171 6.79 27.06 -13.31
CA LEU A 171 7.77 27.08 -14.40
C LEU A 171 8.13 28.51 -14.81
N ASP A 172 7.11 29.36 -15.00
CA ASP A 172 7.29 30.77 -15.35
C ASP A 172 7.89 31.56 -14.19
N THR A 173 7.47 31.27 -12.96
CA THR A 173 8.00 31.91 -11.74
C THR A 173 9.51 31.67 -11.58
N TYR A 174 9.97 30.46 -11.87
CA TYR A 174 11.39 30.11 -11.82
C TYR A 174 12.15 30.40 -13.12
N ALA A 175 11.45 30.74 -14.22
CA ALA A 175 11.99 30.89 -15.57
C ALA A 175 12.83 29.68 -16.02
N VAL A 176 12.32 28.47 -15.77
CA VAL A 176 12.99 27.20 -16.09
C VAL A 176 12.08 26.25 -16.85
N SER A 177 12.69 25.33 -17.60
CA SER A 177 11.94 24.21 -18.16
C SER A 177 11.52 23.21 -17.08
N PRO A 178 10.48 22.38 -17.31
CA PRO A 178 10.10 21.31 -16.40
C PRO A 178 11.27 20.37 -16.05
N HIS A 179 12.09 20.06 -17.06
CA HIS A 179 13.26 19.21 -16.90
C HIS A 179 14.32 19.86 -16.00
N GLU A 180 14.55 21.16 -16.15
CA GLU A 180 15.45 21.93 -15.30
C GLU A 180 14.95 21.99 -13.85
N LEU A 181 13.66 22.24 -13.64
CA LEU A 181 13.05 22.25 -12.31
C LEU A 181 13.19 20.88 -11.62
N ALA A 182 12.83 19.80 -12.32
CA ALA A 182 12.97 18.44 -11.81
C ALA A 182 14.42 18.13 -11.39
N ARG A 183 15.40 18.51 -12.23
CA ARG A 183 16.81 18.28 -11.93
C ARG A 183 17.29 19.08 -10.71
N ARG A 184 16.84 20.33 -10.55
CA ARG A 184 17.18 21.15 -9.36
C ARG A 184 16.64 20.51 -8.09
N ILE A 185 15.38 20.13 -8.08
CA ILE A 185 14.75 19.46 -6.94
C ILE A 185 15.51 18.17 -6.59
N ILE A 186 15.82 17.32 -7.57
CA ILE A 186 16.56 16.08 -7.33
C ILE A 186 17.99 16.35 -6.87
N GLY A 187 18.65 17.37 -7.43
CA GLY A 187 19.97 17.79 -7.01
C GLY A 187 20.03 18.20 -5.54
N ASP A 188 19.02 18.95 -5.07
CA ASP A 188 18.93 19.35 -3.66
C ASP A 188 18.61 18.17 -2.75
N VAL A 189 17.74 17.25 -3.19
CA VAL A 189 17.48 16.00 -2.47
C VAL A 189 18.77 15.18 -2.34
N LEU A 190 19.54 15.04 -3.42
CA LEU A 190 20.82 14.34 -3.43
C LEU A 190 21.85 15.04 -2.53
N ALA A 191 21.96 16.37 -2.59
CA ALA A 191 22.90 17.12 -1.76
C ALA A 191 22.59 17.01 -0.26
N GLN A 192 21.30 17.01 0.11
CA GLN A 192 20.89 16.97 1.51
C GLN A 192 20.83 15.56 2.10
N THR A 193 20.58 14.54 1.28
CA THR A 193 20.31 13.18 1.78
C THR A 193 21.23 12.10 1.21
N GLY A 194 21.99 12.39 0.15
CA GLY A 194 22.78 11.41 -0.60
C GLY A 194 21.93 10.43 -1.43
N ILE A 195 20.62 10.65 -1.53
CA ILE A 195 19.69 9.79 -2.26
C ILE A 195 19.33 10.46 -3.59
N THR A 196 19.55 9.75 -4.70
CA THR A 196 19.12 10.19 -6.03
C THR A 196 17.72 9.65 -6.37
N ALA A 197 17.11 10.18 -7.43
CA ALA A 197 15.76 9.86 -7.84
C ALA A 197 15.62 9.68 -9.35
N THR A 198 14.48 9.13 -9.76
CA THR A 198 14.01 9.13 -11.15
C THR A 198 12.79 10.04 -11.22
N ALA A 199 12.68 10.82 -12.29
CA ALA A 199 11.52 11.66 -12.53
C ALA A 199 10.85 11.36 -13.88
N GLY A 200 9.54 11.58 -13.91
CA GLY A 200 8.75 11.63 -15.12
C GLY A 200 7.99 12.94 -15.19
N ILE A 201 7.92 13.50 -16.39
CA ILE A 201 7.23 14.75 -16.67
C ILE A 201 6.10 14.44 -17.64
N GLY A 202 4.91 14.98 -17.41
CA GLY A 202 3.84 14.82 -18.37
C GLY A 202 2.75 15.87 -18.28
N THR A 203 1.92 15.92 -19.33
CA THR A 203 0.79 16.86 -19.43
C THR A 203 -0.35 16.52 -18.46
N ASN A 204 -0.34 15.31 -17.91
CA ASN A 204 -1.21 14.84 -16.84
C ASN A 204 -0.45 13.86 -15.91
N MET A 205 -1.04 13.53 -14.77
CA MET A 205 -0.40 12.64 -13.78
C MET A 205 -0.13 11.23 -14.31
N TYR A 206 -1.00 10.69 -15.18
CA TYR A 206 -0.76 9.37 -15.78
C TYR A 206 0.50 9.37 -16.65
N LEU A 207 0.66 10.38 -17.51
CA LEU A 207 1.82 10.49 -18.38
C LEU A 207 3.10 10.77 -17.60
N ALA A 208 3.05 11.59 -16.55
CA ALA A 208 4.20 11.79 -15.65
C ALA A 208 4.62 10.46 -15.01
N LYS A 209 3.65 9.69 -14.50
CA LYS A 209 3.90 8.37 -13.88
C LYS A 209 4.48 7.38 -14.89
N VAL A 210 3.92 7.28 -16.08
CA VAL A 210 4.36 6.35 -17.13
C VAL A 210 5.73 6.75 -17.69
N ALA A 211 5.99 8.05 -17.86
CA ALA A 211 7.31 8.55 -18.25
C ALA A 211 8.37 8.10 -17.25
N MET A 212 8.09 8.24 -15.95
CA MET A 212 8.99 7.80 -14.87
C MET A 212 9.16 6.27 -14.85
N ASP A 213 8.06 5.53 -14.90
CA ASP A 213 8.06 4.09 -14.67
C ASP A 213 8.57 3.26 -15.85
N ILE A 214 8.33 3.72 -17.07
CA ILE A 214 8.67 2.97 -18.28
C ILE A 214 9.85 3.62 -18.98
N VAL A 215 9.74 4.89 -19.34
CA VAL A 215 10.71 5.53 -20.24
C VAL A 215 12.01 5.85 -19.50
N ALA A 216 11.93 6.52 -18.35
CA ALA A 216 13.11 6.98 -17.60
C ALA A 216 14.00 5.81 -17.14
N LYS A 217 13.45 4.61 -16.94
CA LYS A 217 14.25 3.43 -16.55
C LYS A 217 15.23 2.97 -17.63
N HIS A 218 14.98 3.29 -18.91
CA HIS A 218 15.78 2.88 -20.07
C HIS A 218 16.74 3.96 -20.58
N ILE A 219 16.66 5.18 -20.06
CA ILE A 219 17.56 6.28 -20.43
C ILE A 219 18.85 6.17 -19.58
N PRO A 220 20.03 6.44 -20.16
CA PRO A 220 21.26 6.59 -19.39
C PRO A 220 21.08 7.61 -18.26
N ALA A 221 21.59 7.29 -17.08
CA ALA A 221 21.64 8.29 -16.02
C ALA A 221 22.59 9.42 -16.42
N ASP A 222 22.30 10.63 -15.95
CA ASP A 222 23.28 11.72 -16.00
C ASP A 222 24.42 11.49 -14.99
N ARG A 223 25.28 12.50 -14.84
CA ARG A 223 26.48 12.43 -13.98
C ARG A 223 26.13 12.18 -12.50
N ASP A 224 24.92 12.55 -12.09
CA ASP A 224 24.44 12.47 -10.69
C ASP A 224 23.48 11.29 -10.47
N GLY A 225 23.40 10.37 -11.45
CA GLY A 225 22.56 9.20 -11.36
C GLY A 225 21.08 9.44 -11.69
N VAL A 226 20.71 10.66 -12.09
CA VAL A 226 19.33 11.09 -12.31
C VAL A 226 18.85 10.60 -13.68
N ARG A 227 17.58 10.20 -13.73
CA ARG A 227 16.90 9.84 -14.98
C ARG A 227 15.59 10.58 -15.06
N ILE A 228 15.42 11.36 -16.12
CA ILE A 228 14.22 12.16 -16.36
C ILE A 228 13.69 11.83 -17.75
N ALA A 229 12.41 11.50 -17.83
CA ALA A 229 11.72 11.33 -19.11
C ALA A 229 10.49 12.24 -19.16
N GLN A 230 10.06 12.59 -20.37
CA GLN A 230 8.88 13.40 -20.60
C GLN A 230 7.95 12.72 -21.60
N LEU A 231 6.65 12.79 -21.35
CA LEU A 231 5.60 12.33 -22.26
C LEU A 231 4.46 13.33 -22.33
N ASP A 232 3.98 13.56 -23.55
CA ASP A 232 2.66 14.10 -23.87
C ASP A 232 1.82 12.98 -24.52
N GLU A 233 0.55 13.26 -24.83
CA GLU A 233 -0.37 12.27 -25.39
C GLU A 233 0.16 11.69 -26.72
N MET A 234 0.81 12.52 -27.54
CA MET A 234 1.27 12.11 -28.87
C MET A 234 2.54 11.27 -28.82
N SER A 235 3.52 11.68 -28.04
CA SER A 235 4.76 10.94 -27.79
C SER A 235 4.47 9.64 -27.04
N TYR A 236 3.53 9.63 -26.09
CA TYR A 236 3.05 8.41 -25.44
C TYR A 236 2.53 7.38 -26.47
N ARG A 237 1.62 7.79 -27.36
CA ARG A 237 1.07 6.89 -28.39
C ARG A 237 2.14 6.39 -29.34
N ARG A 238 3.08 7.25 -29.74
CA ARG A 238 4.19 6.88 -30.63
C ARG A 238 5.17 5.90 -29.99
N LEU A 239 5.50 6.09 -28.71
CA LEU A 239 6.54 5.32 -28.03
C LEU A 239 6.01 4.05 -27.38
N LEU A 240 4.80 4.08 -26.81
CA LEU A 240 4.35 3.07 -25.85
C LEU A 240 3.11 2.26 -26.28
N TRP A 241 2.43 2.59 -27.37
CA TRP A 241 1.27 1.79 -27.81
C TRP A 241 1.60 0.33 -28.13
N THR A 242 2.84 0.01 -28.47
CA THR A 242 3.30 -1.36 -28.73
C THR A 242 4.08 -1.95 -27.56
N HIS A 243 4.21 -1.23 -26.45
CA HIS A 243 4.99 -1.66 -25.28
C HIS A 243 4.38 -2.91 -24.64
N ARG A 244 5.26 -3.79 -24.16
CA ARG A 244 4.92 -4.98 -23.38
C ARG A 244 5.96 -5.18 -22.28
N PRO A 245 5.56 -5.74 -21.11
CA PRO A 245 4.21 -6.20 -20.78
C PRO A 245 3.25 -5.06 -20.37
N LEU A 246 1.94 -5.35 -20.42
CA LEU A 246 0.90 -4.42 -19.97
C LEU A 246 1.01 -4.05 -18.49
N THR A 247 1.61 -4.91 -17.66
CA THR A 247 1.80 -4.65 -16.23
C THR A 247 2.76 -3.52 -15.89
N ASP A 248 3.50 -3.00 -16.89
CA ASP A 248 4.37 -1.85 -16.68
C ASP A 248 3.59 -0.53 -16.62
N PHE A 249 2.37 -0.51 -17.16
CA PHE A 249 1.51 0.67 -17.11
C PHE A 249 0.83 0.80 -15.75
N TRP A 250 0.79 2.05 -15.27
CA TRP A 250 0.09 2.38 -14.04
C TRP A 250 -1.37 1.90 -14.07
N ARG A 251 -1.85 1.40 -12.93
CA ARG A 251 -3.17 0.77 -12.73
C ARG A 251 -3.44 -0.57 -13.46
N VAL A 252 -2.53 -1.07 -14.30
CA VAL A 252 -2.71 -2.37 -14.97
C VAL A 252 -1.99 -3.49 -14.21
N GLY A 253 -2.74 -4.25 -13.41
CA GLY A 253 -2.21 -5.41 -12.69
C GLY A 253 -2.24 -6.72 -13.49
N ARG A 254 -1.63 -7.80 -12.96
CA ARG A 254 -1.64 -9.15 -13.57
C ARG A 254 -3.05 -9.66 -13.90
N GLY A 255 -4.04 -9.30 -13.07
CA GLY A 255 -5.44 -9.65 -13.31
C GLY A 255 -6.03 -8.95 -14.54
N TYR A 256 -5.70 -7.67 -14.75
CA TYR A 256 -6.09 -6.93 -15.95
C TYR A 256 -5.41 -7.52 -17.17
N GLN A 257 -4.08 -7.68 -17.13
CA GLN A 257 -3.32 -8.28 -18.23
C GLN A 257 -3.91 -9.64 -18.62
N LYS A 258 -4.12 -10.56 -17.67
CA LYS A 258 -4.69 -11.89 -17.96
C LYS A 258 -6.05 -11.78 -18.67
N LYS A 259 -6.95 -10.92 -18.19
CA LYS A 259 -8.27 -10.73 -18.82
C LYS A 259 -8.17 -10.12 -20.22
N LEU A 260 -7.28 -9.14 -20.43
CA LEU A 260 -7.06 -8.50 -21.72
C LEU A 260 -6.46 -9.48 -22.74
N GLU A 261 -5.42 -10.22 -22.36
CA GLU A 261 -4.73 -11.18 -23.22
C GLU A 261 -5.64 -12.35 -23.61
N GLN A 262 -6.52 -12.80 -22.71
CA GLN A 262 -7.57 -13.79 -23.01
C GLN A 262 -8.55 -13.32 -24.09
N ASN A 263 -8.64 -12.01 -24.32
CA ASN A 263 -9.47 -11.39 -25.36
C ASN A 263 -8.65 -10.85 -26.54
N GLY A 264 -7.38 -11.24 -26.65
CA GLY A 264 -6.49 -10.84 -27.76
C GLY A 264 -5.98 -9.40 -27.68
N LEU A 265 -6.10 -8.74 -26.52
CA LEU A 265 -5.60 -7.38 -26.29
C LEU A 265 -4.29 -7.45 -25.49
N TYR A 266 -3.17 -7.06 -26.09
CA TYR A 266 -1.84 -7.28 -25.51
C TYR A 266 -1.06 -5.99 -25.24
N THR A 267 -1.55 -4.86 -25.72
CA THR A 267 -0.86 -3.57 -25.67
C THR A 267 -1.86 -2.43 -25.46
N MET A 268 -1.39 -1.26 -25.03
CA MET A 268 -2.25 -0.07 -24.91
C MET A 268 -2.85 0.35 -26.26
N GLY A 269 -2.13 0.14 -27.36
CA GLY A 269 -2.66 0.37 -28.71
C GLY A 269 -3.82 -0.57 -29.07
N ASP A 270 -3.80 -1.82 -28.60
CA ASP A 270 -4.93 -2.75 -28.79
C ASP A 270 -6.17 -2.27 -28.04
N ILE A 271 -6.00 -1.79 -26.80
CA ILE A 271 -7.09 -1.26 -25.98
C ILE A 271 -7.67 0.01 -26.62
N ALA A 272 -6.80 0.94 -27.05
CA ALA A 272 -7.22 2.15 -27.74
C ALA A 272 -8.01 1.82 -29.03
N ARG A 273 -7.54 0.87 -29.84
CA ARG A 273 -8.29 0.41 -31.03
C ARG A 273 -9.62 -0.25 -30.67
N CYS A 274 -9.64 -1.08 -29.62
CA CYS A 274 -10.85 -1.72 -29.12
C CYS A 274 -11.90 -0.67 -28.70
N SER A 275 -11.47 0.42 -28.04
CA SER A 275 -12.38 1.49 -27.60
C SER A 275 -13.11 2.23 -28.73
N ILE A 276 -12.58 2.20 -29.95
CA ILE A 276 -13.19 2.86 -31.13
C ILE A 276 -13.80 1.85 -32.13
N GLY A 277 -13.90 0.58 -31.75
CA GLY A 277 -14.51 -0.46 -32.56
C GLY A 277 -16.00 -0.20 -32.81
N LYS A 278 -16.51 -0.63 -33.97
CA LYS A 278 -17.90 -0.35 -34.35
C LYS A 278 -18.87 -1.26 -33.57
N PRO A 279 -20.13 -0.83 -33.39
CA PRO A 279 -21.18 -1.71 -32.90
C PRO A 279 -21.29 -2.97 -33.78
N GLY A 280 -21.07 -4.14 -33.18
CA GLY A 280 -21.06 -5.44 -33.86
C GLY A 280 -19.67 -6.06 -34.07
N ASP A 281 -18.58 -5.27 -33.98
CA ASP A 281 -17.23 -5.81 -33.96
C ASP A 281 -16.98 -6.54 -32.64
N TYR A 282 -16.14 -7.59 -32.64
CA TYR A 282 -15.78 -8.27 -31.38
C TYR A 282 -15.00 -7.34 -30.43
N HIS A 283 -14.05 -6.59 -30.99
CA HIS A 283 -13.30 -5.55 -30.27
C HIS A 283 -14.03 -4.22 -30.40
N ASN A 284 -14.81 -3.88 -29.39
CA ASN A 284 -15.52 -2.61 -29.27
C ASN A 284 -15.49 -2.13 -27.82
N GLU A 285 -15.97 -0.91 -27.57
CA GLU A 285 -16.04 -0.33 -26.23
C GLU A 285 -16.84 -1.19 -25.23
N ASP A 286 -17.97 -1.78 -25.66
CA ASP A 286 -18.83 -2.62 -24.82
C ASP A 286 -18.09 -3.84 -24.25
N LEU A 287 -17.13 -4.41 -24.99
CA LEU A 287 -16.28 -5.49 -24.50
C LEU A 287 -15.48 -5.05 -23.27
N LEU A 288 -14.90 -3.85 -23.31
CA LEU A 288 -14.08 -3.33 -22.20
C LEU A 288 -14.95 -3.11 -20.95
N TYR A 289 -16.13 -2.49 -21.11
CA TYR A 289 -17.10 -2.33 -20.01
C TYR A 289 -17.62 -3.67 -19.48
N LYS A 290 -17.82 -4.67 -20.34
CA LYS A 290 -18.20 -6.02 -19.89
C LYS A 290 -17.11 -6.68 -19.04
N LEU A 291 -15.83 -6.43 -19.34
CA LEU A 291 -14.70 -7.05 -18.63
C LEU A 291 -14.34 -6.36 -17.31
N PHE A 292 -14.47 -5.02 -17.26
CA PHE A 292 -13.95 -4.18 -16.18
C PHE A 292 -15.01 -3.32 -15.46
N GLY A 293 -16.25 -3.31 -15.95
CA GLY A 293 -17.30 -2.42 -15.46
C GLY A 293 -16.91 -0.96 -15.66
N ILE A 294 -17.25 -0.11 -14.69
CA ILE A 294 -16.92 1.33 -14.72
C ILE A 294 -15.40 1.61 -14.82
N ASN A 295 -14.54 0.68 -14.40
CA ASN A 295 -13.10 0.86 -14.52
C ASN A 295 -12.59 0.78 -15.97
N ALA A 296 -13.44 0.39 -16.92
CA ALA A 296 -13.11 0.41 -18.34
C ALA A 296 -12.82 1.83 -18.84
N GLU A 297 -13.56 2.83 -18.35
CA GLU A 297 -13.38 4.24 -18.70
C GLU A 297 -11.94 4.70 -18.45
N LEU A 298 -11.46 4.49 -17.23
CA LEU A 298 -10.07 4.79 -16.84
C LEU A 298 -9.04 4.05 -17.69
N LEU A 299 -9.30 2.78 -18.02
CA LEU A 299 -8.40 1.99 -18.86
C LEU A 299 -8.37 2.51 -20.31
N ILE A 300 -9.50 2.96 -20.83
CA ILE A 300 -9.62 3.56 -22.15
C ILE A 300 -8.89 4.91 -22.18
N ASP A 301 -9.13 5.78 -21.21
CA ASP A 301 -8.47 7.08 -21.11
C ASP A 301 -6.94 6.93 -21.05
N HIS A 302 -6.45 6.02 -20.19
CA HIS A 302 -5.03 5.71 -20.08
C HIS A 302 -4.46 5.11 -21.37
N ALA A 303 -5.23 4.31 -22.11
CA ALA A 303 -4.81 3.81 -23.43
C ALA A 303 -4.61 4.95 -24.45
N TRP A 304 -5.32 6.07 -24.30
CA TRP A 304 -5.16 7.28 -25.11
C TRP A 304 -4.15 8.29 -24.53
N GLY A 305 -3.60 8.02 -23.35
CA GLY A 305 -2.67 8.90 -22.64
C GLY A 305 -3.36 10.01 -21.85
N TRP A 306 -4.67 9.90 -21.63
CA TRP A 306 -5.47 10.91 -20.93
C TRP A 306 -5.69 10.50 -19.46
N GLU A 307 -5.57 11.45 -18.56
CA GLU A 307 -6.02 11.37 -17.16
C GLU A 307 -6.65 12.72 -16.79
N PRO A 308 -7.97 12.79 -16.57
CA PRO A 308 -8.65 14.05 -16.26
C PRO A 308 -8.43 14.51 -14.81
N CYS A 309 -8.09 13.60 -13.88
CA CYS A 309 -7.91 13.95 -12.48
C CYS A 309 -6.80 14.99 -12.30
N THR A 310 -7.09 16.05 -11.58
CA THR A 310 -6.20 17.16 -11.26
C THR A 310 -5.76 17.14 -9.80
N MET A 311 -4.68 17.87 -9.49
CA MET A 311 -4.21 18.02 -8.11
C MET A 311 -5.29 18.64 -7.20
N ARG A 312 -6.04 19.62 -7.72
CA ARG A 312 -7.18 20.22 -7.03
C ARG A 312 -8.25 19.19 -6.67
N GLU A 313 -8.60 18.30 -7.60
CA GLU A 313 -9.59 17.26 -7.36
C GLU A 313 -9.13 16.27 -6.30
N ILE A 314 -7.86 15.83 -6.36
CA ILE A 314 -7.25 14.99 -5.32
C ILE A 314 -7.40 15.63 -3.93
N LYS A 315 -7.09 16.93 -3.82
CA LYS A 315 -7.15 17.65 -2.54
C LYS A 315 -8.56 17.90 -2.05
N SER A 316 -9.52 18.03 -2.97
CA SER A 316 -10.94 18.23 -2.65
C SER A 316 -11.72 16.92 -2.42
N PHE A 317 -11.12 15.76 -2.71
CA PHE A 317 -11.79 14.48 -2.62
C PHE A 317 -12.15 14.14 -1.17
N VAL A 318 -13.45 13.93 -0.94
CA VAL A 318 -13.98 13.43 0.32
C VAL A 318 -14.65 12.09 0.05
N PRO A 319 -14.17 10.99 0.65
CA PRO A 319 -14.78 9.69 0.43
C PRO A 319 -16.17 9.63 1.11
N GLU A 320 -17.11 8.91 0.49
CA GLU A 320 -18.44 8.65 1.07
C GLU A 320 -18.35 7.93 2.43
N SER A 321 -17.41 6.99 2.54
CA SER A 321 -17.08 6.32 3.79
C SER A 321 -15.59 6.04 3.87
N SER A 322 -15.06 5.99 5.09
CA SER A 322 -13.66 5.63 5.34
C SER A 322 -13.59 4.48 6.34
N SER A 323 -12.44 3.82 6.38
CA SER A 323 -12.17 2.70 7.28
C SER A 323 -10.79 2.82 7.91
N ILE A 324 -10.63 2.26 9.10
CA ILE A 324 -9.35 2.14 9.79
C ILE A 324 -9.20 0.67 10.17
N GLY A 325 -8.08 0.05 9.81
CA GLY A 325 -7.86 -1.36 10.09
C GLY A 325 -6.41 -1.71 10.29
N ALA A 326 -6.20 -2.90 10.86
CA ALA A 326 -4.89 -3.48 11.06
C ALA A 326 -4.89 -4.93 10.55
N GLY A 327 -3.83 -5.28 9.82
CA GLY A 327 -3.58 -6.62 9.32
C GLY A 327 -2.35 -7.23 9.97
N GLN A 328 -2.43 -8.51 10.30
CA GLN A 328 -1.35 -9.26 10.92
C GLN A 328 -1.14 -10.61 10.24
N VAL A 329 0.10 -10.89 9.82
CA VAL A 329 0.56 -12.25 9.51
C VAL A 329 1.29 -12.78 10.74
N LEU A 330 0.85 -13.92 11.25
CA LEU A 330 1.38 -14.53 12.46
C LEU A 330 2.74 -15.20 12.19
N MET A 331 3.57 -15.34 13.21
CA MET A 331 4.91 -15.94 13.09
C MET A 331 4.82 -17.44 12.77
N GLY A 332 3.85 -18.13 13.36
CA GLY A 332 3.53 -19.54 13.16
C GLY A 332 2.03 -19.74 12.89
N PRO A 333 1.60 -20.99 12.63
CA PRO A 333 0.19 -21.35 12.68
C PRO A 333 -0.30 -21.26 14.13
N TYR A 334 -1.41 -20.56 14.36
CA TYR A 334 -1.99 -20.37 15.70
C TYR A 334 -3.26 -21.18 15.87
N THR A 335 -3.47 -21.72 17.07
CA THR A 335 -4.72 -22.38 17.45
C THR A 335 -5.84 -21.35 17.59
N PHE A 336 -7.08 -21.82 17.67
CA PHE A 336 -8.26 -20.97 17.90
C PHE A 336 -8.09 -20.07 19.13
N GLU A 337 -7.67 -20.64 20.27
CA GLU A 337 -7.47 -19.88 21.51
C GLU A 337 -6.38 -18.81 21.39
N LYS A 338 -5.22 -19.14 20.80
CA LYS A 338 -4.15 -18.15 20.57
C LYS A 338 -4.61 -17.05 19.62
N THR A 339 -5.36 -17.42 18.58
CA THR A 339 -5.91 -16.45 17.62
C THR A 339 -6.92 -15.52 18.27
N ARG A 340 -7.76 -16.04 19.17
CA ARG A 340 -8.73 -15.26 19.94
C ARG A 340 -8.05 -14.19 20.81
N ILE A 341 -6.92 -14.53 21.44
CA ILE A 341 -6.09 -13.56 22.18
C ILE A 341 -5.62 -12.44 21.24
N VAL A 342 -5.09 -12.77 20.07
CA VAL A 342 -4.61 -11.76 19.10
C VAL A 342 -5.76 -10.88 18.58
N VAL A 343 -6.93 -11.45 18.28
CA VAL A 343 -8.12 -10.66 17.87
C VAL A 343 -8.51 -9.67 18.97
N LYS A 344 -8.47 -10.09 20.23
CA LYS A 344 -8.72 -9.23 21.39
C LYS A 344 -7.71 -8.08 21.43
N GLU A 345 -6.41 -8.35 21.34
CA GLU A 345 -5.35 -7.32 21.30
C GLU A 345 -5.56 -6.32 20.14
N MET A 346 -5.88 -6.85 18.94
CA MET A 346 -6.12 -6.03 17.76
C MET A 346 -7.34 -5.12 17.92
N ALA A 347 -8.43 -5.61 18.52
CA ALA A 347 -9.63 -4.83 18.78
C ALA A 347 -9.38 -3.71 19.80
N GLU A 348 -8.59 -3.99 20.83
CA GLU A 348 -8.22 -2.98 21.83
C GLU A 348 -7.31 -1.90 21.24
N ALA A 349 -6.31 -2.29 20.44
CA ALA A 349 -5.44 -1.36 19.73
C ALA A 349 -6.23 -0.50 18.72
N LEU A 350 -7.17 -1.10 18.00
CA LEU A 350 -8.07 -0.40 17.07
C LEU A 350 -8.93 0.64 17.79
N ALA A 351 -9.51 0.28 18.94
CA ALA A 351 -10.28 1.21 19.76
C ALA A 351 -9.44 2.40 20.25
N LEU A 352 -8.21 2.16 20.72
CA LEU A 352 -7.30 3.24 21.11
C LEU A 352 -6.91 4.15 19.93
N ASP A 353 -6.76 3.61 18.72
CA ASP A 353 -6.49 4.41 17.53
C ASP A 353 -7.68 5.29 17.12
N LEU A 354 -8.92 4.78 17.26
CA LEU A 354 -10.14 5.56 17.08
C LEU A 354 -10.21 6.73 18.06
N VAL A 355 -9.93 6.49 19.35
CA VAL A 355 -9.89 7.55 20.37
C VAL A 355 -8.82 8.59 20.04
N ARG A 356 -7.60 8.14 19.68
CA ARG A 356 -6.49 9.02 19.31
C ARG A 356 -6.85 9.95 18.14
N LYS A 357 -7.57 9.43 17.14
CA LYS A 357 -8.00 10.18 15.96
C LYS A 357 -9.32 10.93 16.16
N ASN A 358 -9.91 10.86 17.35
CA ASN A 358 -11.23 11.40 17.66
C ASN A 358 -12.29 10.96 16.64
N ARG A 359 -12.39 9.64 16.44
CA ARG A 359 -13.32 8.99 15.50
C ARG A 359 -14.13 7.91 16.19
N LEU A 360 -15.28 7.57 15.60
CA LEU A 360 -16.17 6.49 16.02
C LEU A 360 -16.38 5.51 14.85
N THR A 361 -16.85 4.31 15.16
CA THR A 361 -17.28 3.32 14.15
C THR A 361 -18.57 2.67 14.60
N ASP A 362 -19.41 2.30 13.63
CA ASP A 362 -20.61 1.49 13.83
C ASP A 362 -20.47 0.06 13.31
N GLN A 363 -19.32 -0.30 12.72
CA GLN A 363 -19.16 -1.58 12.05
C GLN A 363 -17.74 -2.13 12.17
N ILE A 364 -17.64 -3.39 12.57
CA ILE A 364 -16.38 -4.13 12.62
C ILE A 364 -16.41 -5.25 11.58
N VAL A 365 -15.36 -5.33 10.78
CA VAL A 365 -15.13 -6.38 9.79
C VAL A 365 -13.92 -7.19 10.20
N LEU A 366 -14.08 -8.52 10.26
CA LEU A 366 -13.03 -9.47 10.59
C LEU A 366 -12.80 -10.41 9.40
N HIS A 367 -11.54 -10.58 9.04
CA HIS A 367 -11.11 -11.55 8.04
C HIS A 367 -9.96 -12.40 8.60
N VAL A 368 -10.14 -13.73 8.61
CA VAL A 368 -9.19 -14.70 9.15
C VAL A 368 -8.76 -15.66 8.04
N GLY A 369 -7.47 -15.63 7.71
CA GLY A 369 -6.85 -16.55 6.76
C GLY A 369 -6.19 -17.73 7.47
N TYR A 370 -6.57 -18.93 7.07
CA TYR A 370 -6.05 -20.18 7.64
C TYR A 370 -4.66 -20.55 7.11
N ASP A 371 -3.95 -21.39 7.86
CA ASP A 371 -2.66 -21.94 7.46
C ASP A 371 -2.84 -23.08 6.44
N LYS A 372 -1.84 -23.25 5.57
CA LYS A 372 -1.81 -24.35 4.59
C LYS A 372 -1.65 -25.72 5.23
N SER A 373 -1.10 -25.78 6.44
CA SER A 373 -0.90 -27.03 7.19
C SER A 373 -2.21 -27.74 7.52
N ASN A 374 -3.34 -27.03 7.44
CA ASN A 374 -4.67 -27.63 7.61
C ASN A 374 -5.08 -28.55 6.45
N LEU A 375 -4.45 -28.42 5.27
CA LEU A 375 -4.79 -29.23 4.11
C LEU A 375 -4.20 -30.65 4.21
N PRO A 376 -4.87 -31.69 3.65
CA PRO A 376 -4.42 -33.08 3.71
C PRO A 376 -3.04 -33.32 3.07
N GLU A 377 -2.75 -32.59 2.00
CA GLU A 377 -1.43 -32.59 1.34
C GLU A 377 -0.27 -32.15 2.26
N ASN A 378 -0.58 -31.44 3.36
CA ASN A 378 0.38 -30.96 4.33
C ASN A 378 0.21 -31.63 5.71
N GLY A 379 -0.53 -32.75 5.79
CA GLY A 379 -0.76 -33.51 7.03
C GLY A 379 -1.96 -33.06 7.86
N GLY A 380 -2.81 -32.17 7.35
CA GLY A 380 -4.05 -31.75 8.00
C GLY A 380 -5.27 -32.59 7.60
N SER A 381 -6.46 -32.23 8.11
CA SER A 381 -7.71 -32.96 7.90
C SER A 381 -8.79 -32.19 7.12
N TYR A 382 -8.51 -30.95 6.70
CA TYR A 382 -9.53 -30.08 6.09
C TYR A 382 -9.85 -30.48 4.64
N GLN A 383 -11.11 -30.86 4.37
CA GLN A 383 -11.57 -31.25 3.03
C GLN A 383 -12.53 -30.23 2.37
N GLY A 384 -12.71 -29.06 2.98
CA GLY A 384 -13.65 -28.05 2.50
C GLY A 384 -13.12 -27.23 1.30
N ALA A 385 -13.80 -26.12 1.02
CA ALA A 385 -13.41 -25.21 -0.06
C ALA A 385 -12.02 -24.61 0.18
N VAL A 386 -11.23 -24.52 -0.90
CA VAL A 386 -9.84 -24.05 -0.92
C VAL A 386 -9.74 -22.84 -1.84
N GLU A 387 -8.84 -21.92 -1.54
CA GLU A 387 -8.51 -20.77 -2.39
C GLU A 387 -7.04 -20.81 -2.79
N ASP A 388 -6.74 -20.39 -4.02
CA ASP A 388 -5.38 -20.25 -4.50
C ASP A 388 -4.76 -18.97 -3.94
N GLY A 389 -3.82 -19.13 -3.01
CA GLY A 389 -3.04 -18.04 -2.48
C GLY A 389 -2.00 -17.50 -3.46
N ARG A 390 -1.30 -16.42 -3.05
CA ARG A 390 -0.14 -15.89 -3.80
C ARG A 390 0.90 -16.99 -4.01
N TRP A 391 1.43 -17.06 -5.24
CA TRP A 391 2.42 -18.06 -5.68
C TRP A 391 1.89 -19.50 -5.84
N GLY A 392 0.57 -19.66 -6.01
CA GLY A 392 -0.04 -20.97 -6.24
C GLY A 392 -0.11 -21.84 -4.98
N VAL A 393 0.08 -21.25 -3.79
CA VAL A 393 -0.06 -21.97 -2.52
C VAL A 393 -1.53 -22.08 -2.18
N ARG A 394 -2.05 -23.30 -2.17
CA ARG A 394 -3.42 -23.59 -1.77
C ARG A 394 -3.58 -23.42 -0.26
N VAL A 395 -4.69 -22.80 0.14
CA VAL A 395 -5.07 -22.62 1.55
C VAL A 395 -6.57 -22.83 1.75
N PRO A 396 -7.04 -23.23 2.93
CA PRO A 396 -8.47 -23.26 3.23
C PRO A 396 -9.10 -21.89 2.95
N ARG A 397 -10.36 -21.89 2.48
CA ARG A 397 -11.12 -20.66 2.26
C ARG A 397 -11.12 -19.80 3.54
N PRO A 398 -10.74 -18.51 3.47
CA PRO A 398 -10.73 -17.65 4.63
C PRO A 398 -12.12 -17.49 5.26
N ALA A 399 -12.15 -17.29 6.58
CA ALA A 399 -13.36 -16.83 7.26
C ALA A 399 -13.46 -15.31 7.16
N HIS A 400 -14.64 -14.82 6.83
CA HIS A 400 -14.91 -13.39 6.71
C HIS A 400 -16.29 -13.08 7.28
N GLY A 401 -16.41 -11.98 8.01
CA GLY A 401 -17.68 -11.56 8.55
C GLY A 401 -17.67 -10.12 9.02
N THR A 402 -18.88 -9.62 9.26
CA THR A 402 -19.16 -8.27 9.71
C THR A 402 -20.03 -8.32 10.96
N ALA A 403 -19.79 -7.39 11.88
CA ALA A 403 -20.61 -7.14 13.07
C ALA A 403 -20.95 -5.65 13.12
N ASN A 404 -22.25 -5.33 13.14
CA ASN A 404 -22.72 -3.97 13.33
C ASN A 404 -22.87 -3.69 14.84
N LEU A 405 -22.43 -2.51 15.25
CA LEU A 405 -22.56 -1.99 16.60
C LEU A 405 -23.85 -1.18 16.66
N LYS A 406 -24.64 -1.37 17.72
CA LYS A 406 -25.93 -0.68 17.88
C LYS A 406 -25.81 0.86 17.84
N ARG A 407 -24.67 1.38 18.28
CA ARG A 407 -24.36 2.81 18.27
C ARG A 407 -22.90 3.01 17.87
N PRO A 408 -22.59 4.09 17.13
CA PRO A 408 -21.21 4.50 16.88
C PRO A 408 -20.42 4.62 18.19
N THR A 409 -19.27 3.96 18.27
CA THR A 409 -18.47 3.96 19.50
C THR A 409 -16.98 3.83 19.23
N ALA A 410 -16.18 4.26 20.21
CA ALA A 410 -14.74 3.98 20.32
C ALA A 410 -14.41 3.28 21.66
N SER A 411 -15.43 2.76 22.34
CA SER A 411 -15.27 1.98 23.58
C SER A 411 -14.46 0.72 23.29
N THR A 412 -13.38 0.54 24.06
CA THR A 412 -12.54 -0.64 23.97
C THR A 412 -13.35 -1.88 24.34
N GLU A 413 -14.20 -1.80 25.37
CA GLU A 413 -15.04 -2.91 25.79
C GLU A 413 -16.00 -3.37 24.68
N LYS A 414 -16.78 -2.44 24.10
CA LYS A 414 -17.78 -2.76 23.08
C LYS A 414 -17.15 -3.30 21.78
N ILE A 415 -16.08 -2.67 21.31
CA ILE A 415 -15.38 -3.10 20.09
C ILE A 415 -14.75 -4.48 20.29
N ARG A 416 -14.13 -4.71 21.44
CA ARG A 416 -13.53 -6.00 21.79
C ARG A 416 -14.57 -7.12 21.86
N GLU A 417 -15.70 -6.86 22.49
CA GLU A 417 -16.80 -7.84 22.57
C GLU A 417 -17.37 -8.19 21.19
N ALA A 418 -17.62 -7.18 20.37
CA ALA A 418 -18.11 -7.39 19.01
C ALA A 418 -17.11 -8.18 18.15
N ALA A 419 -15.81 -7.84 18.22
CA ALA A 419 -14.77 -8.54 17.47
C ALA A 419 -14.59 -10.00 17.92
N VAL A 420 -14.61 -10.26 19.23
CA VAL A 420 -14.45 -11.63 19.78
C VAL A 420 -15.70 -12.47 19.48
N SER A 421 -16.90 -11.92 19.66
CA SER A 421 -18.14 -12.62 19.32
C SER A 421 -18.21 -12.93 17.81
N LEU A 422 -17.79 -11.99 16.97
CA LEU A 422 -17.68 -12.21 15.53
C LEU A 422 -16.68 -13.33 15.21
N PHE A 423 -15.50 -13.33 15.85
CA PHE A 423 -14.50 -14.39 15.69
C PHE A 423 -15.05 -15.76 16.06
N GLU A 424 -15.66 -15.90 17.24
CA GLU A 424 -16.23 -17.16 17.73
C GLU A 424 -17.35 -17.69 16.83
N ARG A 425 -18.06 -16.81 16.12
CA ARG A 425 -19.12 -17.16 15.19
C ARG A 425 -18.63 -17.63 13.83
N ILE A 426 -17.55 -17.05 13.29
CA ILE A 426 -17.14 -17.27 11.89
C ILE A 426 -15.91 -18.17 11.72
N VAL A 427 -15.09 -18.34 12.76
CA VAL A 427 -13.84 -19.08 12.68
C VAL A 427 -14.05 -20.52 13.14
N ASP A 428 -13.51 -21.46 12.38
CA ASP A 428 -13.54 -22.89 12.71
C ASP A 428 -12.51 -23.19 13.83
N PRO A 429 -12.93 -23.71 15.01
CA PRO A 429 -12.03 -24.06 16.10
C PRO A 429 -10.99 -25.14 15.76
N GLY A 430 -11.27 -26.00 14.76
CA GLY A 430 -10.39 -27.06 14.32
C GLY A 430 -9.26 -26.61 13.39
N LEU A 431 -9.29 -25.36 12.90
CA LEU A 431 -8.34 -24.88 11.91
C LEU A 431 -7.30 -23.93 12.50
N LEU A 432 -6.06 -24.12 12.06
CA LEU A 432 -4.95 -23.24 12.41
C LEU A 432 -5.00 -21.95 11.60
N THR A 433 -4.81 -20.81 12.26
CA THR A 433 -4.83 -19.48 11.66
C THR A 433 -3.43 -18.99 11.31
N ARG A 434 -3.30 -18.27 10.19
CA ARG A 434 -2.05 -17.64 9.75
C ARG A 434 -2.13 -16.12 9.58
N ARG A 435 -3.31 -15.57 9.27
CA ARG A 435 -3.51 -14.14 9.01
C ARG A 435 -4.80 -13.64 9.63
N ILE A 436 -4.78 -12.42 10.14
CA ILE A 436 -5.94 -11.76 10.75
C ILE A 436 -5.98 -10.33 10.24
N TYR A 437 -7.14 -9.86 9.80
CA TYR A 437 -7.39 -8.46 9.48
C TYR A 437 -8.63 -8.01 10.23
N LEU A 438 -8.49 -6.94 11.00
CA LEU A 438 -9.59 -6.32 11.74
C LEU A 438 -9.74 -4.88 11.27
N THR A 439 -10.95 -4.50 10.89
CA THR A 439 -11.24 -3.18 10.31
C THR A 439 -12.47 -2.58 10.99
N ALA A 440 -12.34 -1.35 11.44
CA ALA A 440 -13.45 -0.46 11.75
C ALA A 440 -13.89 0.21 10.43
N ALA A 441 -15.09 -0.13 9.97
CA ALA A 441 -15.72 0.46 8.79
C ALA A 441 -16.61 1.65 9.22
N HIS A 442 -17.08 2.42 8.23
CA HIS A 442 -17.92 3.61 8.42
C HIS A 442 -17.41 4.52 9.55
N ILE A 443 -16.22 5.07 9.32
CA ILE A 443 -15.60 5.96 10.29
C ILE A 443 -16.35 7.29 10.33
N LEU A 444 -16.84 7.64 11.52
CA LEU A 444 -17.60 8.85 11.79
C LEU A 444 -16.77 9.82 12.62
N GLU A 445 -16.98 11.12 12.40
CA GLU A 445 -16.40 12.14 13.27
C GLU A 445 -17.06 12.10 14.64
N ASN A 446 -16.25 12.26 15.69
CA ASN A 446 -16.73 12.29 17.06
C ASN A 446 -17.29 13.68 17.42
N ASN A 447 -18.25 14.16 16.63
CA ASN A 447 -18.99 15.40 16.85
C ASN A 447 -20.39 15.15 17.43
N ILE A 448 -20.70 13.89 17.77
CA ILE A 448 -21.98 13.49 18.35
C ILE A 448 -22.17 14.23 19.68
N LYS A 449 -23.08 15.20 19.69
CA LYS A 449 -23.49 15.86 20.92
C LYS A 449 -24.35 14.87 21.70
N SER A 450 -24.26 14.90 23.03
CA SER A 450 -25.17 14.17 23.92
C SER A 450 -26.61 14.62 23.63
N GLY A 451 -27.33 13.88 22.78
CA GLY A 451 -28.67 14.22 22.30
C GLY A 451 -28.94 13.96 20.82
N ASP A 452 -27.92 13.71 19.99
CA ASP A 452 -28.14 13.42 18.57
C ASP A 452 -28.86 12.07 18.41
N THR A 453 -29.97 12.09 17.66
CA THR A 453 -30.82 10.92 17.43
C THR A 453 -30.07 9.94 16.53
N VAL A 454 -29.48 8.90 17.12
CA VAL A 454 -28.87 7.81 16.37
C VAL A 454 -30.00 6.97 15.76
N TYR A 455 -30.12 6.98 14.44
CA TYR A 455 -31.05 6.13 13.73
C TYR A 455 -30.60 4.66 13.88
N GLU A 456 -31.38 3.86 14.61
CA GLU A 456 -31.18 2.41 14.64
C GLU A 456 -31.78 1.81 13.37
N GLN A 457 -30.97 1.07 12.59
CA GLN A 457 -31.49 0.28 11.48
C GLN A 457 -32.36 -0.83 12.05
N MET A 458 -33.66 -0.76 11.78
CA MET A 458 -34.64 -1.74 12.25
C MET A 458 -34.53 -3.02 11.40
N ASP A 459 -34.43 -4.18 12.05
CA ASP A 459 -34.55 -5.48 11.40
C ASP A 459 -36.03 -5.82 11.16
N LEU A 460 -36.35 -6.62 10.14
CA LEU A 460 -37.73 -7.03 9.83
C LEU A 460 -38.38 -7.83 10.97
N PHE A 461 -37.56 -8.44 11.83
CA PHE A 461 -37.96 -9.17 13.04
C PHE A 461 -37.77 -8.37 14.32
N SER A 462 -37.66 -7.03 14.22
CA SER A 462 -37.69 -6.16 15.40
C SER A 462 -39.04 -6.33 16.09
N ASP A 463 -39.06 -7.08 17.19
CA ASP A 463 -40.26 -7.43 17.94
C ASP A 463 -40.84 -6.16 18.61
N PHE A 464 -42.00 -5.70 18.13
CA PHE A 464 -42.65 -4.44 18.54
C PHE A 464 -43.45 -4.55 19.85
N GLY A 465 -42.93 -5.30 20.83
CA GLY A 465 -43.62 -5.63 22.08
C GLY A 465 -44.21 -7.04 21.98
N ILE A 466 -43.73 -7.99 22.77
CA ILE A 466 -43.84 -8.07 24.23
C ILE A 466 -42.52 -8.65 24.77
N GLY A 467 -41.69 -7.83 25.43
CA GLY A 467 -40.52 -8.36 26.15
C GLY A 467 -39.22 -7.57 26.09
N GLN A 468 -39.17 -6.37 25.48
CA GLN A 468 -38.01 -5.51 25.69
C GLN A 468 -37.97 -5.06 27.15
N LYS A 469 -36.92 -5.45 27.88
CA LYS A 469 -36.40 -4.63 28.98
C LYS A 469 -36.04 -3.27 28.38
N GLU A 470 -36.97 -2.33 28.40
CA GLU A 470 -36.64 -0.92 28.21
C GLU A 470 -35.52 -0.61 29.21
N THR A 471 -34.35 -0.26 28.71
CA THR A 471 -33.24 0.17 29.56
C THR A 471 -33.73 1.37 30.34
N THR A 472 -33.85 1.22 31.65
CA THR A 472 -34.35 2.26 32.53
C THR A 472 -33.49 3.52 32.36
N PRO A 473 -34.04 4.73 32.57
CA PRO A 473 -33.25 5.97 32.52
C PRO A 473 -32.00 5.93 33.42
N ALA A 474 -32.08 5.18 34.53
CA ALA A 474 -30.96 4.92 35.42
C ALA A 474 -29.85 4.06 34.78
N GLU A 475 -30.21 3.01 34.04
CA GLU A 475 -29.26 2.15 33.31
C GLU A 475 -28.56 2.92 32.17
N LYS A 476 -29.28 3.77 31.43
CA LYS A 476 -28.70 4.63 30.40
C LYS A 476 -27.67 5.60 30.99
N LYS A 477 -28.00 6.25 32.10
CA LYS A 477 -27.09 7.17 32.80
C LYS A 477 -25.85 6.46 33.34
N ALA A 478 -26.03 5.28 33.95
CA ALA A 478 -24.91 4.47 34.43
C ALA A 478 -23.98 4.01 33.28
N GLU A 479 -24.55 3.66 32.13
CA GLU A 479 -23.77 3.31 30.94
C GLU A 479 -22.98 4.51 30.40
N GLU A 480 -23.59 5.69 30.33
CA GLU A 480 -22.90 6.93 29.93
C GLU A 480 -21.75 7.30 30.87
N GLU A 481 -21.95 7.18 32.19
CA GLU A 481 -20.91 7.41 33.19
C GLU A 481 -19.75 6.40 33.04
N ARG A 482 -20.07 5.12 32.76
CA ARG A 482 -19.07 4.08 32.50
C ARG A 482 -18.24 4.38 31.25
N LEU A 483 -18.91 4.75 30.15
CA LEU A 483 -18.25 5.13 28.90
C LEU A 483 -17.38 6.38 29.06
N ALA A 484 -17.85 7.37 29.82
CA ALA A 484 -17.08 8.58 30.12
C ALA A 484 -15.82 8.25 30.95
N ARG A 485 -15.93 7.34 31.92
CA ARG A 485 -14.79 6.86 32.71
C ARG A 485 -13.79 6.09 31.84
N GLU A 486 -14.28 5.21 30.97
CA GLU A 486 -13.43 4.46 30.02
C GLU A 486 -12.69 5.41 29.08
N LYS A 487 -13.37 6.42 28.51
CA LYS A 487 -12.75 7.43 27.64
C LYS A 487 -11.61 8.17 28.34
N LYS A 488 -11.81 8.61 29.59
CA LYS A 488 -10.74 9.24 30.39
C LYS A 488 -9.55 8.31 30.60
N MET A 489 -9.81 7.03 30.86
CA MET A 489 -8.75 6.02 31.00
C MET A 489 -7.99 5.81 29.69
N GLN A 490 -8.68 5.69 28.55
CA GLN A 490 -8.06 5.58 27.23
C GLN A 490 -7.19 6.81 26.90
N GLN A 491 -7.65 8.01 27.21
CA GLN A 491 -6.87 9.25 27.05
C GLN A 491 -5.61 9.26 27.91
N ALA A 492 -5.71 8.87 29.19
CA ALA A 492 -4.55 8.76 30.07
C ALA A 492 -3.54 7.71 29.56
N MET A 493 -4.01 6.57 29.06
CA MET A 493 -3.15 5.55 28.45
C MET A 493 -2.42 6.09 27.23
N LEU A 494 -3.12 6.82 26.35
CA LEU A 494 -2.53 7.42 25.15
C LEU A 494 -1.44 8.45 25.48
N GLU A 495 -1.65 9.28 26.52
CA GLU A 495 -0.64 10.24 26.99
C GLU A 495 0.62 9.53 27.52
N ILE A 496 0.45 8.46 28.29
CA ILE A 496 1.57 7.66 28.79
C ILE A 496 2.31 6.99 27.63
N GLN A 497 1.58 6.39 26.68
CA GLN A 497 2.17 5.77 25.49
C GLN A 497 2.93 6.76 24.61
N LYS A 498 2.46 8.01 24.52
CA LYS A 498 3.14 9.07 23.79
C LYS A 498 4.47 9.47 24.42
N LYS A 499 4.55 9.47 25.76
CA LYS A 499 5.75 9.87 26.50
C LYS A 499 6.78 8.75 26.67
N PHE A 500 6.31 7.53 26.94
CA PHE A 500 7.18 6.41 27.36
C PHE A 500 7.18 5.24 26.37
N GLY A 501 6.45 5.36 25.25
CA GLY A 501 6.32 4.32 24.23
C GLY A 501 5.13 3.38 24.46
N LYS A 502 4.74 2.66 23.41
CA LYS A 502 3.52 1.82 23.41
C LYS A 502 3.55 0.68 24.45
N ASN A 503 4.73 0.19 24.82
CA ASN A 503 4.93 -0.87 25.82
C ASN A 503 4.99 -0.35 27.26
N ALA A 504 4.80 0.96 27.50
CA ALA A 504 4.80 1.52 28.85
C ALA A 504 3.63 1.03 29.71
N ILE A 505 2.51 0.64 29.08
CA ILE A 505 1.37 0.01 29.75
C ILE A 505 1.04 -1.27 29.00
N LEU A 506 1.11 -2.39 29.71
CA LEU A 506 0.74 -3.71 29.22
C LEU A 506 -0.37 -4.28 30.09
N LYS A 507 -1.31 -4.98 29.47
CA LYS A 507 -2.32 -5.75 30.20
C LYS A 507 -1.78 -7.14 30.48
N ALA A 508 -2.34 -7.80 31.49
CA ALA A 508 -1.99 -9.19 31.79
C ALA A 508 -2.25 -10.14 30.59
N SER A 509 -3.22 -9.83 29.72
CA SER A 509 -3.45 -10.60 28.49
C SER A 509 -2.30 -10.53 27.49
N ASP A 510 -1.56 -9.42 27.48
CA ASP A 510 -0.45 -9.19 26.52
C ASP A 510 0.79 -10.01 26.89
N LEU A 511 0.79 -10.64 28.07
CA LEU A 511 1.82 -11.54 28.57
C LEU A 511 1.47 -13.03 28.41
N GLN A 512 0.28 -13.34 27.88
CA GLN A 512 -0.14 -14.72 27.66
C GLN A 512 0.66 -15.38 26.53
N GLU A 513 0.77 -16.71 26.56
CA GLU A 513 1.43 -17.44 25.49
C GLU A 513 0.64 -17.31 24.18
N GLY A 514 1.27 -16.74 23.14
CA GLY A 514 0.62 -16.44 21.86
C GLY A 514 0.11 -15.00 21.74
N ALA A 515 0.25 -14.18 22.78
CA ALA A 515 0.08 -12.73 22.68
C ALA A 515 1.10 -12.12 21.70
N THR A 516 0.69 -11.07 20.99
CA THR A 516 1.54 -10.40 19.98
C THR A 516 1.72 -8.91 20.25
N ALA A 517 0.96 -8.32 21.19
CA ALA A 517 0.92 -6.89 21.44
C ALA A 517 2.31 -6.29 21.70
N ILE A 518 3.13 -6.92 22.54
CA ILE A 518 4.47 -6.41 22.90
C ILE A 518 5.38 -6.28 21.67
N ALA A 519 5.45 -7.36 20.87
CA ALA A 519 6.25 -7.38 19.65
C ALA A 519 5.70 -6.39 18.61
N ARG A 520 4.38 -6.24 18.53
CA ARG A 520 3.69 -5.33 17.60
C ARG A 520 3.89 -3.86 17.95
N ASN A 521 3.93 -3.54 19.23
CA ASN A 521 4.17 -2.19 19.72
C ASN A 521 5.56 -1.66 19.32
N SER A 522 6.53 -2.54 19.13
CA SER A 522 7.88 -2.22 18.64
C SER A 522 8.01 -2.26 17.11
N GLN A 523 6.89 -2.27 16.38
CA GLN A 523 6.85 -2.35 14.92
C GLN A 523 6.06 -1.20 14.27
N ILE A 524 6.47 -0.82 13.07
CA ILE A 524 5.74 0.06 12.14
C ILE A 524 5.56 -0.74 10.84
N GLY A 525 4.34 -0.78 10.29
CA GLY A 525 4.05 -1.55 9.07
C GLY A 525 4.34 -3.06 9.16
N GLY A 526 4.50 -3.62 10.37
CA GLY A 526 4.89 -5.03 10.59
C GLY A 526 6.39 -5.30 10.54
N HIS A 527 7.20 -4.24 10.44
CA HIS A 527 8.66 -4.27 10.49
C HIS A 527 9.16 -3.55 11.73
N LYS A 528 10.41 -3.78 12.12
CA LYS A 528 11.00 -3.11 13.29
C LYS A 528 10.87 -1.59 13.12
N ALA A 529 10.34 -0.96 14.16
CA ALA A 529 10.16 0.49 14.21
C ALA A 529 11.51 1.18 14.08
#